data_AF-A0A933K5S0-F1
#
_entry.id   AF-A0A933K5S0-F1
#
_cell.length_a   1.000
_cell.length_b   1.000
_cell.length_c   1.000
_cell.angle_alpha   90.00
_cell.angle_beta   90.00
_cell.angle_gamma   90.00
#
_symmetry.space_group_name_H-M   'P 1'
#
loop_
_entity.id
_entity.type
_entity.pdbx_description
1 polymer ?
#
loop_
_entity_poly.entity_id
_entity_poly.type
_entity_poly.pdbx_seq_one_letter_code
_entity_poly.pdbx_strand_id
1 'polypeptide(L)'
;MRRSLTPHLALVVTSFVLMASVASAGSYSLEIRLISKDEVRQFIYKCSISRNDSDDIARSGDRAIQRWLTDAKRSFAEKRGYRESLYGADFWKMVRVDDWVYAVFDDDSRRTLTKGGKGRIGGSEAGGF
;
A
#
# COMPACT_ATOMS: atom_id res chain seq x y z
N MET A 1 28.07 45.79 -50.76
CA MET A 1 27.48 45.89 -49.42
C MET A 1 26.46 44.77 -49.26
N ARG A 2 26.79 43.76 -48.44
CA ARG A 2 25.92 42.61 -48.12
C ARG A 2 24.98 43.00 -46.99
N ARG A 3 23.68 42.73 -47.12
CA ARG A 3 22.74 42.66 -45.99
C ARG A 3 22.20 41.25 -45.87
N SER A 4 22.22 40.81 -44.62
CA SER A 4 21.75 39.54 -44.04
C SER A 4 20.34 39.16 -44.46
N LEU A 5 20.03 37.87 -44.35
CA LEU A 5 18.89 37.36 -43.56
C LEU A 5 18.96 35.81 -43.54
N THR A 6 19.29 35.26 -42.38
CA THR A 6 19.14 33.84 -42.04
C THR A 6 17.66 33.51 -41.80
N PRO A 7 17.12 32.42 -42.38
CA PRO A 7 15.95 31.76 -41.82
C PRO A 7 16.36 30.43 -41.17
N HIS A 8 15.99 30.31 -39.90
CA HIS A 8 16.12 29.12 -39.06
C HIS A 8 15.34 27.96 -39.67
N LEU A 9 16.04 26.88 -40.02
CA LEU A 9 15.47 25.65 -40.54
C LEU A 9 14.75 24.93 -39.39
N ALA A 10 13.41 24.93 -39.42
CA ALA A 10 12.57 24.24 -38.45
C ALA A 10 12.64 22.72 -38.67
N LEU A 11 13.32 22.02 -37.76
CA LEU A 11 13.38 20.56 -37.71
C LEU A 11 12.17 20.05 -36.90
N VAL A 12 11.13 19.58 -37.59
CA VAL A 12 9.95 18.96 -36.95
C VAL A 12 10.30 17.51 -36.61
N VAL A 13 10.60 17.27 -35.33
CA VAL A 13 10.83 15.93 -34.77
C VAL A 13 9.48 15.33 -34.40
N THR A 14 8.92 14.53 -35.30
CA THR A 14 7.70 13.76 -35.00
C THR A 14 8.10 12.45 -34.33
N SER A 15 8.39 12.50 -33.03
CA SER A 15 8.61 11.30 -32.22
C SER A 15 7.25 10.66 -31.89
N PHE A 16 6.88 9.63 -32.65
CA PHE A 16 5.78 8.73 -32.31
C PHE A 16 6.24 7.85 -31.13
N VAL A 17 6.01 8.32 -29.91
CA VAL A 17 6.27 7.53 -28.70
C VAL A 17 5.20 6.46 -28.62
N LEU A 18 5.53 5.25 -29.08
CA LEU A 18 4.78 4.04 -28.75
C LEU A 18 4.96 3.83 -27.24
N MET A 19 4.01 4.33 -26.45
CA MET A 19 3.81 3.90 -25.07
C MET A 19 3.38 2.43 -25.13
N ALA A 20 4.37 1.54 -25.20
CA ALA A 20 4.18 0.15 -24.85
C ALA A 20 3.79 0.14 -23.38
N SER A 21 2.49 0.10 -23.10
CA SER A 21 1.97 -0.29 -21.80
C SER A 21 2.44 -1.71 -21.54
N VAL A 22 3.61 -1.85 -20.94
CA VAL A 22 4.14 -3.12 -20.45
C VAL A 22 3.38 -3.46 -19.16
N ALA A 23 2.08 -3.70 -19.29
CA ALA A 23 1.30 -4.38 -18.26
C ALA A 23 1.48 -5.89 -18.48
N SER A 24 2.69 -6.38 -18.21
CA SER A 24 2.90 -7.80 -17.87
C SER A 24 3.52 -7.90 -16.47
N ALA A 25 3.03 -7.08 -15.55
CA ALA A 25 3.25 -7.30 -14.14
C ALA A 25 2.07 -8.16 -13.65
N GLY A 26 2.32 -9.40 -13.25
CA GLY A 26 1.30 -10.25 -12.62
C GLY A 26 0.55 -9.46 -11.54
N SER A 27 -0.76 -9.66 -11.47
CA SER A 27 -1.58 -9.01 -10.44
C SER A 27 -1.35 -9.72 -9.12
N TYR A 28 -0.79 -9.01 -8.15
CA TYR A 28 -0.60 -9.53 -6.79
C TYR A 28 -1.57 -8.82 -5.86
N SER A 29 -2.19 -9.56 -4.96
CA SER A 29 -3.04 -8.99 -3.92
C SER A 29 -2.51 -9.31 -2.54
N LEU A 30 -2.60 -8.33 -1.66
CA LEU A 30 -2.23 -8.44 -0.26
C LEU A 30 -3.51 -8.42 0.58
N GLU A 31 -3.68 -9.43 1.41
CA GLU A 31 -4.71 -9.49 2.44
C GLU A 31 -4.07 -9.35 3.80
N ILE A 32 -4.51 -8.37 4.59
CA ILE A 32 -4.13 -8.20 5.99
C ILE A 32 -5.38 -8.40 6.83
N ARG A 33 -5.31 -9.30 7.81
CA ARG A 33 -6.37 -9.51 8.80
C ARG A 33 -5.93 -8.93 10.12
N LEU A 34 -6.70 -7.97 10.63
CA LEU A 34 -6.53 -7.40 11.96
C LEU A 34 -7.46 -8.13 12.93
N ILE A 35 -6.89 -8.57 14.05
CA ILE A 35 -7.59 -9.29 15.10
C ILE A 35 -7.62 -8.37 16.32
N SER A 36 -8.82 -8.03 16.76
CA SER A 36 -9.05 -7.26 17.98
C SER A 36 -9.87 -8.11 18.94
N LYS A 37 -9.50 -8.15 20.22
CA LYS A 37 -10.26 -8.88 21.25
C LYS A 37 -11.64 -8.29 21.51
N ASP A 38 -11.81 -7.02 21.17
CA ASP A 38 -13.08 -6.29 21.29
C ASP A 38 -14.10 -6.73 20.23
N GLU A 39 -13.64 -7.38 19.15
CA GLU A 39 -14.48 -7.71 18.00
C GLU A 39 -14.53 -9.22 17.76
N VAL A 40 -15.76 -9.76 17.66
CA VAL A 40 -15.96 -11.19 17.33
C VAL A 40 -15.51 -11.49 15.89
N ARG A 41 -15.47 -10.48 15.03
CA ARG A 41 -15.09 -10.60 13.62
C ARG A 41 -13.74 -9.93 13.36
N GLN A 42 -12.92 -10.61 12.58
CA GLN A 42 -11.65 -10.08 12.09
C GLN A 42 -11.92 -9.01 11.04
N PHE A 43 -11.15 -7.92 11.06
CA PHE A 43 -11.18 -6.93 9.99
C PHE A 43 -10.22 -7.37 8.87
N ILE A 44 -10.71 -7.39 7.63
CA ILE A 44 -9.93 -7.81 6.47
C ILE A 44 -9.70 -6.59 5.58
N TYR A 45 -8.43 -6.23 5.42
CA TYR A 45 -7.95 -5.23 4.47
C TYR A 45 -7.39 -5.94 3.24
N LYS A 46 -7.74 -5.46 2.05
CA LYS A 46 -7.25 -5.99 0.77
C LYS A 46 -6.76 -4.85 -0.11
N CYS A 47 -5.58 -5.01 -0.69
CA CYS A 47 -5.06 -4.08 -1.69
C CYS A 47 -4.26 -4.80 -2.77
N SER A 48 -4.16 -4.21 -3.94
CA SER A 48 -3.25 -4.67 -4.99
C SER A 48 -1.82 -4.21 -4.70
N ILE A 49 -0.84 -5.07 -4.93
CA ILE A 49 0.58 -4.76 -4.75
C ILE A 49 1.36 -5.09 -6.02
N SER A 50 2.54 -4.49 -6.20
CA SER A 50 3.41 -4.82 -7.32
C SER A 50 4.19 -6.12 -7.08
N ARG A 51 4.79 -6.66 -8.14
CA ARG A 51 5.72 -7.81 -8.03
C ARG A 51 6.88 -7.51 -7.08
N ASN A 52 7.49 -6.34 -7.22
CA ASN A 52 8.60 -5.92 -6.36
C ASN A 52 8.19 -5.88 -4.88
N ASP A 53 6.96 -5.45 -4.60
CA ASP A 53 6.43 -5.43 -3.24
C ASP A 53 6.19 -6.84 -2.69
N SER A 54 5.68 -7.75 -3.53
CA SER A 54 5.55 -9.17 -3.20
C SER A 54 6.90 -9.79 -2.86
N ASP A 55 7.92 -9.55 -3.70
CA ASP A 55 9.29 -10.00 -3.48
C ASP A 55 9.91 -9.40 -2.21
N ASP A 56 9.68 -8.11 -1.94
CA ASP A 56 10.17 -7.46 -0.72
C ASP A 56 9.48 -8.00 0.53
N ILE A 57 8.17 -8.27 0.47
CA ILE A 57 7.44 -8.93 1.56
C ILE A 57 7.97 -10.35 1.78
N ALA A 58 8.25 -11.10 0.71
CA ALA A 58 8.81 -12.44 0.82
C ALA A 58 10.21 -12.44 1.46
N ARG A 59 11.03 -11.42 1.19
CA ARG A 59 12.40 -11.30 1.70
C ARG A 59 12.47 -10.71 3.10
N SER A 60 11.72 -9.64 3.36
CA SER A 60 11.83 -8.78 4.54
C SER A 60 10.67 -8.97 5.54
N GLY A 61 9.63 -9.73 5.16
CA GLY A 61 8.53 -10.13 6.03
C GLY A 61 7.85 -8.97 6.75
N ASP A 62 7.86 -9.04 8.09
CA ASP A 62 7.19 -8.10 8.97
C ASP A 62 7.70 -6.66 8.87
N ARG A 63 8.90 -6.43 8.32
CA ARG A 63 9.41 -5.07 8.11
C ARG A 63 8.79 -4.42 6.89
N ALA A 64 8.66 -5.15 5.80
CA ALA A 64 8.06 -4.65 4.56
C ALA A 64 6.57 -4.34 4.76
N ILE A 65 5.87 -5.18 5.53
CA ILE A 65 4.41 -5.08 5.68
C ILE A 65 3.94 -3.86 6.51
N GLN A 66 4.83 -3.18 7.26
CA GLN A 66 4.47 -2.09 8.18
C GLN A 66 3.67 -0.95 7.53
N ARG A 67 3.98 -0.61 6.27
CA ARG A 67 3.27 0.47 5.55
C ARG A 67 1.79 0.11 5.35
N TRP A 68 1.51 -1.08 4.80
CA TRP A 68 0.15 -1.55 4.57
C TRP A 68 -0.58 -1.87 5.88
N LEU A 69 0.16 -2.27 6.92
CA LEU A 69 -0.41 -2.46 8.25
C LEU A 69 -0.96 -1.16 8.83
N THR A 70 -0.27 -0.04 8.59
CA THR A 70 -0.73 1.29 8.97
C THR A 70 -1.98 1.69 8.19
N ASP A 71 -2.00 1.45 6.87
CA ASP A 71 -3.18 1.69 6.04
C ASP A 71 -4.38 0.82 6.46
N ALA A 72 -4.15 -0.46 6.76
CA ALA A 72 -5.18 -1.35 7.29
C ALA A 72 -5.75 -0.83 8.61
N LYS A 73 -4.90 -0.31 9.52
CA LYS A 73 -5.36 0.31 10.78
C LYS A 73 -6.15 1.59 10.56
N ARG A 74 -5.77 2.42 9.59
CA ARG A 74 -6.52 3.62 9.20
C ARG A 74 -7.91 3.23 8.70
N SER A 75 -8.01 2.31 7.75
CA SER A 75 -9.31 1.83 7.26
C SER A 75 -10.14 1.17 8.37
N PHE A 76 -9.51 0.46 9.31
CA PHE A 76 -10.20 -0.12 10.46
C PHE A 76 -10.75 0.96 11.40
N ALA A 77 -9.96 2.01 11.66
CA ALA A 77 -10.37 3.14 12.48
C ALA A 77 -11.51 3.94 11.84
N GLU A 78 -11.45 4.19 10.53
CA GLU A 78 -12.53 4.82 9.77
C GLU A 78 -13.83 4.00 9.84
N LYS A 79 -13.73 2.67 9.70
CA LYS A 79 -14.88 1.77 9.85
C LYS A 79 -15.49 1.80 11.25
N ARG A 80 -14.67 2.01 12.29
CA ARG A 80 -15.13 2.23 13.68
C ARG A 80 -15.67 3.65 13.92
N GLY A 81 -15.59 4.54 12.93
CA GLY A 81 -16.09 5.91 13.01
C GLY A 81 -15.05 6.94 13.44
N TYR A 82 -13.80 6.54 13.67
CA TYR A 82 -12.70 7.48 13.90
C TYR A 82 -12.24 8.06 12.57
N ARG A 83 -12.38 9.38 12.42
CA ARG A 83 -11.98 10.09 11.20
C ARG A 83 -10.83 11.05 11.50
N GLU A 84 -9.94 11.21 10.53
CA GLU A 84 -8.82 12.15 10.61
C GLU A 84 -9.30 13.59 10.93
N SER A 85 -10.42 14.02 10.35
CA SER A 85 -10.98 15.36 10.57
C SER A 85 -11.40 15.63 12.02
N LEU A 86 -11.64 14.59 12.82
CA LEU A 86 -12.07 14.70 14.21
C LEU A 86 -10.95 14.39 15.22
N TYR A 87 -10.04 13.48 14.86
CA TYR A 87 -9.03 12.93 15.77
C TYR A 87 -7.58 13.19 15.33
N GLY A 88 -7.37 13.90 14.22
CA GLY A 88 -6.05 14.23 13.67
C GLY A 88 -5.41 13.10 12.85
N ALA A 89 -4.21 13.35 12.32
CA ALA A 89 -3.48 12.47 11.39
C ALA A 89 -3.14 11.07 11.98
N ASP A 90 -3.16 10.96 13.30
CA ASP A 90 -2.86 9.75 14.08
C ASP A 90 -4.11 9.02 14.58
N PHE A 91 -5.30 9.32 14.05
CA PHE A 91 -6.58 8.73 14.48
C PHE A 91 -6.60 7.19 14.49
N TRP A 92 -5.76 6.55 13.66
CA TRP A 92 -5.59 5.10 13.60
C TRP A 92 -4.99 4.49 14.88
N LYS A 93 -4.45 5.29 15.79
CA LYS A 93 -3.98 4.84 17.12
C LYS A 93 -5.14 4.57 18.09
N MET A 94 -6.35 5.08 17.79
CA MET A 94 -7.55 4.87 18.62
C MET A 94 -8.05 3.42 18.59
N VAL A 95 -7.70 2.67 17.54
CA VAL A 95 -8.05 1.25 17.44
C VAL A 95 -6.97 0.36 18.03
N ARG A 96 -7.39 -0.53 18.93
CA ARG A 96 -6.55 -1.58 19.49
C ARG A 96 -6.57 -2.81 18.60
N VAL A 97 -5.40 -3.16 18.08
CA VAL A 97 -5.17 -4.39 17.32
C VAL A 97 -4.30 -5.29 18.18
N ASP A 98 -4.83 -6.45 18.58
CA ASP A 98 -4.13 -7.38 19.46
C ASP A 98 -3.18 -8.29 18.67
N ASP A 99 -3.60 -8.68 17.47
CA ASP A 99 -2.84 -9.53 16.57
C ASP A 99 -3.16 -9.21 15.11
N TRP A 100 -2.29 -9.61 14.19
CA TRP A 100 -2.51 -9.44 12.77
C TRP A 100 -1.78 -10.54 11.99
N VAL A 101 -2.38 -10.92 10.87
CA VAL A 101 -1.81 -11.85 9.92
C VAL A 101 -1.93 -11.30 8.52
N TYR A 102 -1.00 -11.68 7.64
CA TYR A 102 -1.05 -11.28 6.25
C TYR A 102 -0.82 -12.47 5.31
N ALA A 103 -1.38 -12.34 4.11
CA ALA A 103 -1.19 -13.28 3.02
C ALA A 103 -1.05 -12.51 1.70
N VAL A 104 -0.03 -12.88 0.92
CA VAL A 104 0.15 -12.40 -0.45
C VAL A 104 -0.36 -13.47 -1.40
N PHE A 105 -1.18 -13.06 -2.37
CA PHE A 105 -1.73 -13.92 -3.40
C PHE A 105 -1.24 -13.47 -4.78
N ASP A 106 -0.94 -14.46 -5.60
CA ASP A 106 -0.83 -14.29 -7.04
C ASP A 106 -2.24 -14.43 -7.63
N ASP A 107 -2.79 -13.36 -8.20
CA ASP A 107 -4.17 -13.34 -8.72
C ASP A 107 -4.31 -14.24 -9.96
N ASP A 108 -3.24 -14.34 -10.76
CA ASP A 108 -3.16 -15.17 -11.96
C ASP A 108 -3.21 -16.67 -11.61
N SER A 109 -2.40 -17.10 -10.64
CA SER A 109 -2.32 -18.50 -10.21
C SER A 109 -3.33 -18.87 -9.12
N ARG A 110 -4.01 -17.87 -8.52
CA ARG A 110 -4.81 -18.01 -7.28
C ARG A 110 -4.06 -18.70 -6.13
N ARG A 111 -2.74 -18.56 -6.10
CA ARG A 111 -1.87 -19.21 -5.11
C ARG A 111 -1.47 -18.23 -4.04
N THR A 112 -1.46 -18.69 -2.79
CA THR A 112 -0.80 -17.99 -1.70
C THR A 112 0.71 -18.11 -1.86
N LEU A 113 1.40 -16.99 -1.98
CA LEU A 113 2.85 -16.93 -2.15
C LEU A 113 3.56 -16.88 -0.80
N THR A 114 3.07 -16.01 0.09
CA THR A 114 3.68 -15.74 1.38
C THR A 114 2.60 -15.58 2.42
N LYS A 115 2.80 -16.17 3.60
CA LYS A 115 1.99 -15.92 4.80
C LYS A 115 2.90 -15.56 5.97
N GLY A 116 2.49 -14.61 6.78
CA GLY A 116 3.23 -14.20 7.96
C GLY A 116 2.34 -13.46 8.95
N GLY A 117 2.94 -12.96 10.01
CA GLY A 117 2.25 -12.23 11.07
C GLY A 117 2.45 -12.89 12.44
N LYS A 118 3.16 -12.17 13.31
CA LYS A 118 3.17 -12.38 14.76
C LYS A 118 3.72 -11.13 15.43
N GLY A 119 2.91 -10.07 15.49
CA GLY A 119 3.32 -8.80 16.11
C GLY A 119 2.21 -8.21 16.97
N ARG A 120 2.44 -8.04 18.27
CA ARG A 120 1.62 -7.16 19.11
C ARG A 120 1.95 -5.73 18.73
N ILE A 121 1.07 -5.08 17.98
CA ILE A 121 1.19 -3.64 17.75
C ILE A 121 0.58 -2.99 18.97
N GLY A 122 1.40 -2.82 20.01
CA GLY A 122 1.02 -2.11 21.22
C GLY A 122 0.36 -0.79 20.84
N GLY A 123 -0.93 -0.66 21.16
CA GLY A 123 -1.57 0.64 21.24
C GLY A 123 -0.77 1.43 22.26
N SER A 124 -0.14 2.51 21.78
CA SER A 124 0.55 3.46 22.64
C SER A 124 -0.40 3.79 23.77
N GLU A 125 0.06 3.53 24.99
CA GLU A 125 -0.62 3.92 26.21
C GLU A 125 -1.04 5.37 26.05
N ALA A 126 -2.34 5.61 26.22
CA ALA A 126 -2.86 6.94 26.44
C ALA A 126 -2.17 7.46 27.69
N GLY A 127 -1.05 8.16 27.51
CA GLY A 127 -0.42 8.96 28.54
C GLY A 127 -1.45 10.03 28.95
N GLY A 128 -1.88 9.97 30.20
CA GLY A 128 -2.66 11.02 30.81
C GLY A 128 -1.92 12.36 30.70
N PHE A 129 -2.65 13.43 30.43
CA PHE A 129 -3.29 14.30 31.41
C PHE A 129 -4.35 15.14 30.70
#